data_AF-A0A6N4AJI4-F1
#
_entry.id   AF-A0A6N4AJI4-F1
#
_cell.length_a   1.000
_cell.length_b   1.000
_cell.length_c   1.000
_cell.angle_alpha   90.00
_cell.angle_beta   90.00
_cell.angle_gamma   90.00
#
_symmetry.space_group_name_H-M   'P 1'
#
loop_
_entity.id
_entity.type
_entity.pdbx_description
1 polymer ?
#
loop_
_entity_poly.entity_id
_entity_poly.type
_entity_poly.pdbx_seq_one_letter_code
_entity_poly.pdbx_strand_id
1 'polypeptide(L)'
;MKKILLLSLTLLGFNQAAKSQIVFQENWDGAGPGIAGWTLYNVDNKTPNAAVNFVNAAWISTGEEFDNKVAMSTSYYTPVGASNDWLVSPSIAIPAGSSRLYWDAKAYDATYRDSYKVFISTSGNAVANFTTQLFAQGDGTTGASGENTAWTRRFVDLTAYAGQNVYIAFQNFSNDMFLLGIDNIHVVNNLTCAAPERVITNVINPTSATISWTAVAGATGYDIAIGAPGFIPTVTGTSATNSYTTTTPLTPNTRYQYYVRNSCGSVWVGPFSFFTPISLPYTYGFETPAASGGYNVDGWSGAFSLNNTAGAPFYADGVQMSFSNSSTTAATNRWLFSRPISLAAGEQVTLKFSTRSTSATINNTLLAKIGNAPTIAAQTTTLSTVTVVGLTFVETTATYTAPSAGIYYISFNHNNPATPAGGTSIVLDKIVMTSVLGTNEFSTSKLSVYPNPSNGIVNISSDSNVLLNNVSISDLNGRTVKSVELNGDSSAQVNISDLSAGVYMMNINSDQGSVTKKIIKN
;
A
#
# COMPACT_ATOMS: atom_id res chain seq x y z
N MET A 1 -31.09 -56.21 -53.13
CA MET A 1 -31.64 -55.92 -51.79
C MET A 1 -30.48 -55.77 -50.80
N LYS A 2 -30.01 -54.53 -50.57
CA LYS A 2 -28.92 -54.24 -49.62
C LYS A 2 -29.54 -53.69 -48.33
N LYS A 3 -29.37 -54.41 -47.21
CA LYS A 3 -29.73 -53.96 -45.87
C LYS A 3 -28.67 -52.96 -45.40
N ILE A 4 -29.08 -51.74 -45.04
CA ILE A 4 -28.22 -50.72 -44.42
C ILE A 4 -28.40 -50.85 -42.90
N LEU A 5 -27.30 -51.10 -42.21
CA LEU A 5 -27.18 -51.17 -40.76
C LEU A 5 -27.09 -49.73 -40.23
N LEU A 6 -28.03 -49.32 -39.38
CA LEU A 6 -28.02 -48.02 -38.70
C LEU A 6 -27.14 -48.12 -37.44
N LEU A 7 -25.97 -47.49 -37.46
CA LEU A 7 -25.07 -47.40 -36.29
C LEU A 7 -25.53 -46.22 -35.41
N SER A 8 -26.10 -46.53 -34.24
CA SER A 8 -26.46 -45.53 -33.23
C SER A 8 -25.21 -45.02 -32.52
N LEU A 9 -24.79 -43.80 -32.83
CA LEU A 9 -23.71 -43.10 -32.14
C LEU A 9 -24.25 -42.52 -30.82
N THR A 10 -24.10 -43.24 -29.71
CA THR A 10 -24.33 -42.70 -28.36
C THR A 10 -23.24 -41.68 -28.06
N LEU A 11 -23.60 -40.40 -28.12
CA LEU A 11 -22.78 -39.27 -27.68
C LEU A 11 -22.65 -39.37 -26.16
N LEU A 12 -21.51 -39.89 -25.66
CA LEU A 12 -21.12 -39.73 -24.26
C LEU A 12 -20.88 -38.24 -24.03
N GLY A 13 -21.88 -37.54 -23.52
CA GLY A 13 -21.73 -36.20 -22.98
C GLY A 13 -20.79 -36.26 -21.78
N PHE A 14 -19.54 -35.85 -21.98
CA PHE A 14 -18.67 -35.44 -20.87
C PHE A 14 -19.38 -34.30 -20.15
N ASN A 15 -19.94 -34.58 -18.97
CA ASN A 15 -20.33 -33.55 -18.01
C ASN A 15 -19.04 -32.87 -17.52
N GLN A 16 -18.53 -31.90 -18.28
CA GLN A 16 -17.66 -30.90 -17.70
C GLN A 16 -18.52 -30.12 -16.71
N ALA A 17 -18.29 -30.31 -15.41
CA ALA A 17 -18.89 -29.47 -14.39
C ALA A 17 -18.59 -28.00 -14.75
N ALA A 18 -19.65 -27.19 -14.91
CA ALA A 18 -19.49 -25.79 -15.23
C ALA A 18 -18.69 -25.10 -14.11
N LYS A 19 -17.62 -24.41 -14.48
CA LYS A 19 -16.77 -23.68 -13.53
C LYS A 19 -17.48 -22.41 -13.07
N SER A 20 -17.13 -21.93 -11.86
CA SER A 20 -17.58 -20.62 -11.37
C SER A 20 -17.19 -19.53 -12.38
N GLN A 21 -18.14 -18.70 -12.79
CA GLN A 21 -17.92 -17.63 -13.76
C GLN A 21 -18.39 -16.29 -13.21
N ILE A 22 -17.58 -15.24 -13.38
CA ILE A 22 -18.01 -13.86 -13.14
C ILE A 22 -18.91 -13.44 -14.31
N VAL A 23 -20.14 -13.05 -13.99
CA VAL A 23 -21.15 -12.61 -14.98
C VAL A 23 -21.30 -11.09 -15.00
N PHE A 24 -20.89 -10.43 -13.92
CA PHE A 24 -20.83 -9.00 -13.77
C PHE A 24 -19.74 -8.68 -12.75
N GLN A 25 -19.00 -7.60 -12.97
CA GLN A 25 -18.05 -7.07 -12.00
C GLN A 25 -17.92 -5.55 -12.11
N GLU A 26 -17.58 -4.95 -10.99
CA GLU A 26 -17.22 -3.54 -10.83
C GLU A 26 -16.26 -3.42 -9.65
N ASN A 27 -15.07 -2.87 -9.91
CA ASN A 27 -14.07 -2.55 -8.90
C ASN A 27 -13.59 -1.09 -8.98
N TRP A 28 -14.26 -0.26 -9.78
CA TRP A 28 -13.98 1.16 -9.99
C TRP A 28 -12.63 1.48 -10.66
N ASP A 29 -11.73 0.51 -10.79
CA ASP A 29 -10.37 0.62 -11.36
C ASP A 29 -10.28 0.24 -12.83
N GLY A 30 -11.42 0.15 -13.51
CA GLY A 30 -11.51 -0.18 -14.94
C GLY A 30 -11.88 -1.63 -15.24
N ALA A 31 -12.06 -2.48 -14.22
CA ALA A 31 -12.74 -3.76 -14.38
C ALA A 31 -14.24 -3.58 -14.05
N GLY A 32 -15.01 -3.27 -15.10
CA GLY A 32 -16.44 -2.99 -14.99
C GLY A 32 -16.85 -1.78 -15.83
N PRO A 33 -18.12 -1.36 -15.76
CA PRO A 33 -18.61 -0.18 -16.46
C PRO A 33 -18.09 1.15 -15.88
N GLY A 34 -17.53 1.15 -14.66
CA GLY A 34 -17.16 2.34 -13.92
C GLY A 34 -18.39 3.11 -13.44
N ILE A 35 -18.21 4.07 -12.52
CA ILE A 35 -19.34 4.78 -11.90
C ILE A 35 -20.26 5.51 -12.91
N ALA A 36 -19.73 5.90 -14.08
CA ALA A 36 -20.52 6.52 -15.14
C ALA A 36 -21.53 5.56 -15.80
N GLY A 37 -21.33 4.25 -15.71
CA GLY A 37 -22.29 3.24 -16.15
C GLY A 37 -23.29 2.83 -15.07
N TRP A 38 -23.18 3.38 -13.86
CA TRP A 38 -24.16 3.23 -12.79
C TRP A 38 -25.10 4.44 -12.77
N THR A 39 -26.36 4.22 -12.34
CA THR A 39 -27.33 5.29 -12.17
C THR A 39 -27.34 5.74 -10.72
N LEU A 40 -27.18 7.04 -10.48
CA LEU A 40 -27.11 7.63 -9.14
C LEU A 40 -28.41 8.38 -8.86
N TYR A 41 -29.05 8.12 -7.71
CA TYR A 41 -30.21 8.90 -7.25
C TYR A 41 -29.92 9.54 -5.91
N ASN A 42 -29.89 10.87 -5.87
CA ASN A 42 -29.94 11.65 -4.64
C ASN A 42 -31.41 11.98 -4.36
N VAL A 43 -32.06 11.20 -3.48
CA VAL A 43 -33.50 11.36 -3.21
C VAL A 43 -33.75 12.37 -2.09
N ASP A 44 -32.83 12.47 -1.13
CA ASP A 44 -32.96 13.36 0.01
C ASP A 44 -32.63 14.83 -0.31
N ASN A 45 -31.88 15.08 -1.39
CA ASN A 45 -31.39 16.39 -1.82
C ASN A 45 -30.67 17.17 -0.70
N LYS A 46 -29.98 16.46 0.19
CA LYS A 46 -29.22 17.03 1.29
C LYS A 46 -27.90 17.58 0.79
N THR A 47 -27.45 18.62 1.47
CA THR A 47 -26.14 19.24 1.23
C THR A 47 -25.12 18.61 2.17
N PRO A 48 -24.09 17.93 1.64
CA PRO A 48 -22.98 17.42 2.43
C PRO A 48 -22.39 18.50 3.33
N ASN A 49 -22.02 18.12 4.54
CA ASN A 49 -21.29 19.00 5.44
C ASN A 49 -19.98 19.45 4.79
N ALA A 50 -19.52 20.66 5.11
CA ALA A 50 -18.27 21.21 4.55
C ALA A 50 -17.05 20.29 4.72
N ALA A 51 -17.01 19.47 5.76
CA ALA A 51 -15.93 18.50 6.00
C ALA A 51 -15.88 17.34 4.98
N VAL A 52 -16.99 17.05 4.30
CA VAL A 52 -17.14 15.94 3.34
C VAL A 52 -17.72 16.41 2.00
N ASN A 53 -17.63 17.70 1.70
CA ASN A 53 -18.21 18.30 0.48
C ASN A 53 -17.58 17.82 -0.83
N PHE A 54 -16.47 17.07 -0.75
CA PHE A 54 -15.90 16.37 -1.89
C PHE A 54 -16.81 15.24 -2.39
N VAL A 55 -17.67 14.68 -1.53
CA VAL A 55 -18.79 13.80 -1.92
C VAL A 55 -19.92 14.67 -2.46
N ASN A 56 -19.81 15.11 -3.72
CA ASN A 56 -20.68 16.11 -4.33
C ASN A 56 -21.86 15.54 -5.14
N ALA A 57 -22.12 14.24 -5.00
CA ALA A 57 -23.24 13.51 -5.58
C ALA A 57 -23.71 12.43 -4.59
N ALA A 58 -24.82 11.73 -4.88
CA ALA A 58 -25.31 10.63 -4.04
C ALA A 58 -24.21 9.60 -3.73
N TRP A 59 -23.42 9.30 -4.77
CA TRP A 59 -22.22 8.49 -4.70
C TRP A 59 -21.16 9.10 -5.62
N ILE A 60 -19.89 8.99 -5.23
CA ILE A 60 -18.75 9.37 -6.07
C ILE A 60 -17.79 8.19 -6.21
N SER A 61 -16.98 8.19 -7.26
CA SER A 61 -15.79 7.33 -7.33
C SER A 61 -14.60 8.14 -6.86
N THR A 62 -13.96 7.70 -5.78
CA THR A 62 -12.78 8.37 -5.22
C THR A 62 -11.62 7.40 -5.10
N GLY A 63 -10.40 7.91 -5.19
CA GLY A 63 -9.20 7.13 -4.88
C GLY A 63 -9.12 6.78 -3.40
N GLU A 64 -8.59 5.59 -3.14
CA GLU A 64 -8.29 4.98 -1.85
C GLU A 64 -6.87 4.37 -1.91
N GLU A 65 -6.61 3.26 -1.19
CA GLU A 65 -5.27 2.72 -0.99
C GLU A 65 -4.63 2.31 -2.33
N PHE A 66 -3.43 2.82 -2.63
CA PHE A 66 -2.64 2.43 -3.82
C PHE A 66 -3.39 2.58 -5.17
N ASP A 67 -4.17 3.65 -5.33
CA ASP A 67 -4.99 3.99 -6.50
C ASP A 67 -6.23 3.12 -6.70
N ASN A 68 -6.51 2.23 -5.76
CA ASN A 68 -7.79 1.53 -5.70
C ASN A 68 -8.89 2.58 -5.60
N LYS A 69 -9.90 2.51 -6.47
CA LYS A 69 -11.04 3.40 -6.39
C LYS A 69 -12.16 2.72 -5.62
N VAL A 70 -12.97 3.54 -4.98
CA VAL A 70 -14.13 3.10 -4.19
C VAL A 70 -15.34 3.95 -4.56
N ALA A 71 -16.52 3.34 -4.56
CA ALA A 71 -17.77 4.10 -4.54
C ALA A 71 -18.05 4.57 -3.12
N MET A 72 -18.15 5.89 -2.93
CA MET A 72 -18.31 6.53 -1.64
C MET A 72 -19.60 7.34 -1.56
N SER A 73 -20.32 7.22 -0.44
CA SER A 73 -21.49 8.03 -0.09
C SER A 73 -21.30 8.61 1.33
N THR A 74 -22.00 9.70 1.63
CA THR A 74 -21.97 10.34 2.96
C THR A 74 -23.37 10.39 3.55
N SER A 75 -23.46 10.41 4.88
CA SER A 75 -24.67 10.79 5.61
C SER A 75 -24.48 12.00 6.52
N TYR A 76 -23.33 12.66 6.40
CA TYR A 76 -22.98 13.80 7.22
C TYR A 76 -23.32 15.09 6.48
N TYR A 77 -24.49 15.65 6.82
CA TYR A 77 -25.09 16.78 6.10
C TYR A 77 -25.22 18.03 6.97
N THR A 78 -25.35 19.18 6.30
CA THR A 78 -25.72 20.46 6.93
C THR A 78 -26.89 21.08 6.16
N PRO A 79 -28.10 21.17 6.75
CA PRO A 79 -28.49 20.69 8.07
C PRO A 79 -28.56 19.15 8.14
N VAL A 80 -28.44 18.62 9.37
CA VAL A 80 -28.49 17.17 9.65
C VAL A 80 -29.76 16.52 9.10
N GLY A 81 -29.63 15.28 8.62
CA GLY A 81 -30.76 14.45 8.20
C GLY A 81 -30.32 13.09 7.68
N ALA A 82 -31.30 12.24 7.41
CA ALA A 82 -31.05 10.91 6.87
C ALA A 82 -30.69 10.99 5.38
N SER A 83 -29.68 10.22 5.00
CA SER A 83 -29.35 9.91 3.61
C SER A 83 -30.44 9.04 3.00
N ASN A 84 -30.59 9.18 1.69
CA ASN A 84 -31.43 8.39 0.81
C ASN A 84 -30.75 8.40 -0.58
N ASP A 85 -29.50 7.97 -0.59
CA ASP A 85 -28.61 8.02 -1.73
C ASP A 85 -28.42 6.63 -2.34
N TRP A 86 -28.77 6.48 -3.62
CA TRP A 86 -28.79 5.18 -4.32
C TRP A 86 -27.71 5.09 -5.40
N LEU A 87 -27.02 3.95 -5.40
CA LEU A 87 -26.09 3.51 -6.44
C LEU A 87 -26.71 2.29 -7.13
N VAL A 88 -27.18 2.47 -8.35
CA VAL A 88 -27.94 1.45 -9.11
C VAL A 88 -27.15 0.92 -10.29
N SER A 89 -27.01 -0.39 -10.38
CA SER A 89 -26.25 -1.06 -11.43
C SER A 89 -26.86 -0.84 -12.82
N PRO A 90 -26.10 -1.05 -13.91
CA PRO A 90 -26.71 -1.36 -15.20
C PRO A 90 -27.50 -2.68 -15.12
N SER A 91 -28.23 -3.01 -16.19
CA SER A 91 -28.95 -4.29 -16.27
C SER A 91 -27.97 -5.46 -16.27
N ILE A 92 -28.18 -6.43 -15.37
CA ILE A 92 -27.36 -7.63 -15.21
C ILE A 92 -28.20 -8.83 -15.61
N ALA A 93 -27.77 -9.56 -16.64
CA ALA A 93 -28.37 -10.82 -17.02
C ALA A 93 -27.90 -11.93 -16.06
N ILE A 94 -28.79 -12.44 -15.22
CA ILE A 94 -28.48 -13.54 -14.30
C ILE A 94 -28.63 -14.86 -15.08
N PRO A 95 -27.56 -15.65 -15.27
CA PRO A 95 -27.68 -16.90 -16.01
C PRO A 95 -28.53 -17.92 -15.27
N ALA A 96 -28.91 -18.98 -15.98
CA ALA A 96 -29.52 -20.15 -15.36
C ALA A 96 -28.58 -20.76 -14.28
N GLY A 97 -29.17 -21.45 -13.30
CA GLY A 97 -28.43 -22.07 -12.20
C GLY A 97 -28.18 -21.13 -11.01
N SER A 98 -27.28 -21.53 -10.13
CA SER A 98 -27.00 -20.80 -8.90
C SER A 98 -26.14 -19.57 -9.15
N SER A 99 -26.57 -18.40 -8.68
CA SER A 99 -25.79 -17.16 -8.77
C SER A 99 -25.72 -16.45 -7.41
N ARG A 100 -24.65 -15.72 -7.15
CA ARG A 100 -24.49 -14.93 -5.91
C ARG A 100 -23.81 -13.60 -6.21
N LEU A 101 -24.34 -12.54 -5.61
CA LEU A 101 -23.72 -11.23 -5.57
C LEU A 101 -22.75 -11.18 -4.40
N TYR A 102 -21.58 -10.60 -4.63
CA TYR A 102 -20.56 -10.27 -3.65
C TYR A 102 -20.20 -8.79 -3.74
N TRP A 103 -19.82 -8.19 -2.63
CA TRP A 103 -19.23 -6.86 -2.55
C TRP A 103 -18.44 -6.73 -1.25
N ASP A 104 -17.51 -5.77 -1.22
CA ASP A 104 -16.79 -5.36 -0.02
C ASP A 104 -17.34 -4.00 0.45
N ALA A 105 -17.48 -3.83 1.76
CA ALA A 105 -18.00 -2.59 2.36
C ALA A 105 -17.17 -2.17 3.59
N LYS A 106 -17.08 -0.86 3.84
CA LYS A 106 -16.54 -0.31 5.11
C LYS A 106 -17.17 1.03 5.50
N ALA A 107 -17.14 1.34 6.78
CA ALA A 107 -17.31 2.68 7.32
C ALA A 107 -15.95 3.34 7.58
N TYR A 108 -15.82 4.65 7.35
CA TYR A 108 -14.53 5.33 7.51
C TYR A 108 -14.28 5.91 8.91
N ASP A 109 -15.30 5.98 9.76
CA ASP A 109 -15.17 6.42 11.16
C ASP A 109 -15.49 5.27 12.11
N ALA A 110 -14.74 5.13 13.20
CA ALA A 110 -14.94 4.03 14.15
C ALA A 110 -16.15 4.19 15.07
N THR A 111 -16.63 5.41 15.25
CA THR A 111 -17.77 5.74 16.10
C THR A 111 -19.01 6.02 15.25
N TYR A 112 -18.84 6.74 14.13
CA TYR A 112 -19.92 7.19 13.25
C TYR A 112 -20.01 6.32 11.99
N ARG A 113 -20.45 5.07 12.17
CA ARG A 113 -20.45 4.07 11.08
C ARG A 113 -21.74 4.12 10.28
N ASP A 114 -21.63 4.32 8.98
CA ASP A 114 -22.76 4.31 8.05
C ASP A 114 -23.39 2.91 7.91
N SER A 115 -24.70 2.91 7.75
CA SER A 115 -25.60 1.80 7.47
C SER A 115 -26.05 1.83 6.01
N TYR A 116 -26.35 0.66 5.45
CA TYR A 116 -26.81 0.58 4.06
C TYR A 116 -27.70 -0.64 3.81
N LYS A 117 -28.42 -0.60 2.68
CA LYS A 117 -29.25 -1.71 2.19
C LYS A 117 -28.86 -2.10 0.79
N VAL A 118 -29.13 -3.36 0.43
CA VAL A 118 -29.03 -3.86 -0.94
C VAL A 118 -30.41 -4.28 -1.41
N PHE A 119 -30.81 -3.81 -2.58
CA PHE A 119 -32.07 -4.14 -3.22
C PHE A 119 -31.85 -4.78 -4.59
N ILE A 120 -32.89 -5.44 -5.08
CA ILE A 120 -32.97 -5.97 -6.43
C ILE A 120 -34.29 -5.58 -7.09
N SER A 121 -34.24 -5.35 -8.40
CA SER A 121 -35.39 -5.07 -9.25
C SER A 121 -35.31 -5.89 -10.53
N THR A 122 -36.44 -6.45 -10.96
CA THR A 122 -36.59 -7.15 -12.25
C THR A 122 -37.35 -6.33 -13.28
N SER A 123 -37.84 -5.13 -12.91
CA SER A 123 -38.75 -4.33 -13.73
C SER A 123 -38.17 -3.02 -14.24
N GLY A 124 -37.05 -2.55 -13.69
CA GLY A 124 -36.44 -1.26 -14.06
C GLY A 124 -35.45 -0.76 -13.02
N ASN A 125 -34.78 0.35 -13.32
CA ASN A 125 -33.73 0.94 -12.48
C ASN A 125 -34.16 2.20 -11.71
N ALA A 126 -35.43 2.60 -11.75
CA ALA A 126 -35.90 3.72 -10.95
C ALA A 126 -36.05 3.31 -9.48
N VAL A 127 -35.85 4.24 -8.54
CA VAL A 127 -35.93 3.98 -7.08
C VAL A 127 -37.21 3.23 -6.69
N ALA A 128 -38.36 3.59 -7.28
CA ALA A 128 -39.65 2.94 -7.00
C ALA A 128 -39.73 1.46 -7.41
N ASN A 129 -38.83 0.98 -8.28
CA ASN A 129 -38.79 -0.44 -8.66
C ASN A 129 -38.12 -1.32 -7.60
N PHE A 130 -37.30 -0.75 -6.72
CA PHE A 130 -36.57 -1.48 -5.68
C PHE A 130 -37.44 -1.78 -4.47
N THR A 131 -38.41 -2.69 -4.65
CA THR A 131 -39.33 -3.15 -3.60
C THR A 131 -38.83 -4.38 -2.85
N THR A 132 -37.84 -5.10 -3.41
CA THR A 132 -37.28 -6.32 -2.79
C THR A 132 -35.91 -6.02 -2.18
N GLN A 133 -35.82 -6.05 -0.85
CA GLN A 133 -34.57 -5.91 -0.11
C GLN A 133 -33.88 -7.27 0.02
N LEU A 134 -32.61 -7.36 -0.37
CA LEU A 134 -31.76 -8.55 -0.24
C LEU A 134 -30.93 -8.54 1.05
N PHE A 135 -30.54 -7.35 1.51
CA PHE A 135 -29.63 -7.20 2.65
C PHE A 135 -29.81 -5.84 3.34
N ALA A 136 -29.49 -5.78 4.63
CA ALA A 136 -29.33 -4.55 5.40
C ALA A 136 -28.18 -4.69 6.40
N GLN A 137 -27.38 -3.64 6.53
CA GLN A 137 -26.41 -3.45 7.62
C GLN A 137 -26.79 -2.20 8.41
N GLY A 138 -26.92 -2.36 9.72
CA GLY A 138 -27.24 -1.28 10.66
C GLY A 138 -28.68 -0.79 10.63
N ASP A 139 -28.98 0.12 11.56
CA ASP A 139 -30.31 0.72 11.74
C ASP A 139 -30.42 2.14 11.16
N GLY A 140 -29.33 2.70 10.64
CA GLY A 140 -29.26 4.05 10.08
C GLY A 140 -29.24 5.17 11.11
N THR A 141 -29.20 4.87 12.40
CA THR A 141 -29.30 5.87 13.49
C THR A 141 -28.20 5.75 14.54
N THR A 142 -27.63 4.55 14.72
CA THR A 142 -26.57 4.31 15.69
C THR A 142 -25.31 3.81 15.00
N GLY A 143 -24.19 4.52 15.17
CA GLY A 143 -22.92 4.10 14.59
C GLY A 143 -22.43 2.75 15.12
N ALA A 144 -22.88 2.30 16.30
CA ALA A 144 -22.59 0.96 16.79
C ALA A 144 -23.22 -0.17 15.94
N SER A 145 -24.28 0.10 15.18
CA SER A 145 -24.93 -0.89 14.31
C SER A 145 -24.46 -0.83 12.85
N GLY A 146 -23.80 0.25 12.44
CA GLY A 146 -23.30 0.45 11.08
C GLY A 146 -22.20 -0.52 10.65
N GLU A 147 -21.72 -0.36 9.42
CA GLU A 147 -20.70 -1.23 8.82
C GLU A 147 -19.36 -1.19 9.59
N ASN A 148 -18.55 -2.23 9.43
CA ASN A 148 -17.24 -2.34 10.04
C ASN A 148 -16.25 -1.30 9.48
N THR A 149 -15.30 -0.89 10.32
CA THR A 149 -14.20 0.01 9.90
C THR A 149 -13.14 -0.69 9.06
N ALA A 150 -13.08 -2.02 9.15
CA ALA A 150 -12.32 -2.83 8.22
C ALA A 150 -13.21 -3.26 7.04
N TRP A 151 -12.64 -3.22 5.84
CA TRP A 151 -13.26 -3.80 4.64
C TRP A 151 -13.78 -5.21 4.93
N THR A 152 -15.10 -5.37 4.80
CA THR A 152 -15.82 -6.59 5.09
C THR A 152 -16.51 -7.08 3.83
N ARG A 153 -16.26 -8.34 3.46
CA ARG A 153 -16.94 -8.98 2.34
C ARG A 153 -18.35 -9.40 2.74
N ARG A 154 -19.29 -9.14 1.85
CA ARG A 154 -20.70 -9.48 1.98
C ARG A 154 -21.17 -10.23 0.74
N PHE A 155 -22.25 -10.99 0.89
CA PHE A 155 -22.86 -11.67 -0.24
C PHE A 155 -24.36 -11.90 -0.04
N VAL A 156 -25.08 -12.07 -1.16
CA VAL A 156 -26.49 -12.49 -1.19
C VAL A 156 -26.73 -13.45 -2.36
N ASP A 157 -27.58 -14.45 -2.12
CA ASP A 157 -27.97 -15.43 -3.12
C ASP A 157 -28.92 -14.79 -4.15
N LEU A 158 -28.62 -14.98 -5.44
CA LEU A 158 -29.42 -14.50 -6.57
C LEU A 158 -30.07 -15.64 -7.37
N THR A 159 -30.00 -16.89 -6.88
CA THR A 159 -30.51 -18.08 -7.59
C THR A 159 -32.00 -17.97 -7.94
N ALA A 160 -32.80 -17.28 -7.12
CA ALA A 160 -34.22 -17.04 -7.40
C ALA A 160 -34.47 -16.19 -8.66
N TYR A 161 -33.44 -15.49 -9.15
CA TYR A 161 -33.49 -14.62 -10.32
C TYR A 161 -32.84 -15.24 -11.56
N ALA A 162 -32.52 -16.54 -11.52
CA ALA A 162 -31.93 -17.26 -12.63
C ALA A 162 -32.74 -17.09 -13.93
N GLY A 163 -32.06 -16.71 -15.01
CA GLY A 163 -32.66 -16.47 -16.32
C GLY A 163 -33.34 -15.09 -16.47
N GLN A 164 -33.26 -14.20 -15.49
CA GLN A 164 -33.84 -12.86 -15.53
C GLN A 164 -32.78 -11.78 -15.70
N ASN A 165 -33.19 -10.64 -16.26
CA ASN A 165 -32.42 -9.40 -16.18
C ASN A 165 -32.80 -8.68 -14.90
N VAL A 166 -31.80 -8.26 -14.12
CA VAL A 166 -32.00 -7.59 -12.84
C VAL A 166 -31.17 -6.31 -12.74
N TYR A 167 -31.60 -5.42 -11.86
CA TYR A 167 -30.81 -4.29 -11.38
C TYR A 167 -30.55 -4.50 -9.89
N ILE A 168 -29.33 -4.20 -9.44
CA ILE A 168 -28.94 -4.23 -8.03
C ILE A 168 -28.72 -2.79 -7.59
N ALA A 169 -29.20 -2.43 -6.39
CA ALA A 169 -28.99 -1.11 -5.83
C ALA A 169 -28.42 -1.16 -4.42
N PHE A 170 -27.46 -0.28 -4.14
CA PHE A 170 -26.96 0.01 -2.79
C PHE A 170 -27.54 1.35 -2.35
N GLN A 171 -28.18 1.37 -1.17
CA GLN A 171 -28.77 2.58 -0.61
C GLN A 171 -28.06 2.93 0.71
N ASN A 172 -27.42 4.09 0.79
CA ASN A 172 -27.09 4.70 2.09
C ASN A 172 -28.37 5.29 2.68
N PHE A 173 -28.68 4.93 3.92
CA PHE A 173 -29.86 5.42 4.63
C PHE A 173 -29.55 5.97 6.02
N SER A 174 -28.26 6.22 6.29
CA SER A 174 -27.78 6.65 7.60
C SER A 174 -28.17 8.09 7.90
N ASN A 175 -28.37 8.40 9.17
CA ASN A 175 -28.66 9.74 9.66
C ASN A 175 -27.52 10.20 10.58
N ASP A 176 -26.77 11.21 10.12
CA ASP A 176 -25.70 11.86 10.88
C ASP A 176 -24.52 10.95 11.27
N MET A 177 -24.10 10.08 10.36
CA MET A 177 -22.87 9.28 10.52
C MET A 177 -21.70 9.98 9.82
N PHE A 178 -21.03 9.33 8.86
CA PHE A 178 -19.88 9.93 8.19
C PHE A 178 -19.76 9.55 6.71
N LEU A 179 -19.07 8.46 6.40
CA LEU A 179 -18.78 8.00 5.04
C LEU A 179 -18.86 6.47 4.97
N LEU A 180 -19.51 6.01 3.89
CA LEU A 180 -19.63 4.62 3.49
C LEU A 180 -18.83 4.36 2.22
N GLY A 181 -18.04 3.28 2.18
CA GLY A 181 -17.38 2.78 0.98
C GLY A 181 -17.93 1.43 0.53
N ILE A 182 -18.13 1.27 -0.78
CA ILE A 182 -18.49 0.00 -1.44
C ILE A 182 -17.51 -0.28 -2.57
N ASP A 183 -17.00 -1.51 -2.64
CA ASP A 183 -15.99 -1.92 -3.61
C ASP A 183 -16.14 -3.41 -4.02
N ASN A 184 -15.42 -3.83 -5.06
CA ASN A 184 -15.28 -5.21 -5.53
C ASN A 184 -16.61 -5.94 -5.73
N ILE A 185 -17.58 -5.25 -6.33
CA ILE A 185 -18.90 -5.79 -6.63
C ILE A 185 -18.74 -6.82 -7.75
N HIS A 186 -19.25 -8.04 -7.55
CA HIS A 186 -19.29 -9.03 -8.62
C HIS A 186 -20.42 -10.04 -8.43
N VAL A 187 -20.95 -10.54 -9.53
CA VAL A 187 -21.93 -11.63 -9.54
C VAL A 187 -21.26 -12.86 -10.13
N VAL A 188 -21.32 -13.96 -9.38
CA VAL A 188 -20.74 -15.25 -9.77
C VAL A 188 -21.86 -16.25 -10.03
N ASN A 189 -21.81 -16.94 -11.16
CA ASN A 189 -22.69 -18.06 -11.50
C ASN A 189 -21.95 -19.40 -11.37
N ASN A 190 -22.71 -20.48 -11.12
CA ASN A 190 -22.22 -21.85 -10.91
C ASN A 190 -21.25 -21.99 -9.73
N LEU A 191 -21.69 -21.59 -8.54
CA LEU A 191 -20.91 -21.67 -7.28
C LEU A 191 -20.70 -23.12 -6.82
N THR A 192 -19.87 -23.85 -7.54
CA THR A 192 -19.39 -25.18 -7.20
C THR A 192 -18.09 -25.12 -6.40
N CYS A 193 -17.42 -23.98 -6.42
CA CYS A 193 -16.14 -23.74 -5.78
C CYS A 193 -16.11 -22.34 -5.15
N ALA A 194 -16.03 -22.30 -3.82
CA ALA A 194 -15.96 -21.04 -3.06
C ALA A 194 -14.58 -20.39 -3.22
N ALA A 195 -14.58 -19.08 -3.48
CA ALA A 195 -13.37 -18.28 -3.58
C ALA A 195 -12.84 -17.88 -2.19
N PRO A 196 -11.53 -17.60 -2.05
CA PRO A 196 -10.96 -17.06 -0.81
C PRO A 196 -11.59 -15.73 -0.41
N GLU A 197 -11.82 -15.54 0.88
CA GLU A 197 -12.15 -14.23 1.43
C GLU A 197 -10.85 -13.41 1.61
N ARG A 198 -11.01 -12.08 1.58
CA ARG A 198 -9.98 -11.02 1.48
C ARG A 198 -8.57 -11.37 1.97
N VAL A 199 -7.58 -10.82 1.29
CA VAL A 199 -6.16 -11.01 1.61
C VAL A 199 -5.77 -10.19 2.84
N ILE A 200 -5.01 -10.79 3.75
CA ILE A 200 -4.85 -10.29 5.12
C ILE A 200 -3.49 -9.58 5.28
N THR A 201 -2.41 -10.16 4.74
CA THR A 201 -1.05 -9.65 4.93
C THR A 201 -0.10 -10.06 3.82
N ASN A 202 0.89 -9.19 3.56
CA ASN A 202 2.01 -9.48 2.69
C ASN A 202 3.32 -9.26 3.45
N VAL A 203 4.21 -10.26 3.45
CA VAL A 203 5.63 -10.05 3.79
C VAL A 203 6.34 -9.74 2.49
N ILE A 204 6.74 -8.49 2.30
CA ILE A 204 7.37 -8.01 1.08
C ILE A 204 8.88 -7.97 1.29
N ASN A 205 9.66 -8.36 0.29
CA ASN A 205 11.12 -8.24 0.26
C ASN A 205 11.53 -7.58 -1.08
N PRO A 206 12.79 -7.12 -1.23
CA PRO A 206 13.29 -6.52 -2.48
C PRO A 206 12.95 -7.30 -3.76
N THR A 207 13.02 -8.63 -3.71
CA THR A 207 12.87 -9.51 -4.88
C THR A 207 11.86 -10.64 -4.68
N SER A 208 11.08 -10.62 -3.61
CA SER A 208 10.07 -11.65 -3.34
C SER A 208 8.92 -11.11 -2.52
N ALA A 209 7.77 -11.77 -2.57
CA ALA A 209 6.67 -11.51 -1.66
C ALA A 209 6.08 -12.82 -1.15
N THR A 210 5.71 -12.85 0.13
CA THR A 210 4.84 -13.86 0.71
C THR A 210 3.46 -13.25 0.92
N ILE A 211 2.48 -13.78 0.21
CA ILE A 211 1.10 -13.30 0.19
C ILE A 211 0.25 -14.27 1.01
N SER A 212 -0.54 -13.79 1.96
CA SER A 212 -1.38 -14.64 2.81
C SER A 212 -2.84 -14.18 2.86
N TRP A 213 -3.76 -15.12 2.66
CA TRP A 213 -5.20 -14.88 2.57
C TRP A 213 -6.01 -15.69 3.58
N THR A 214 -7.30 -15.41 3.68
CA THR A 214 -8.21 -16.20 4.52
C THR A 214 -8.46 -17.55 3.87
N ALA A 215 -8.21 -18.64 4.61
CA ALA A 215 -8.43 -19.99 4.10
C ALA A 215 -9.92 -20.27 3.85
N VAL A 216 -10.24 -20.91 2.73
CA VAL A 216 -11.57 -21.47 2.45
C VAL A 216 -11.66 -22.85 3.11
N ALA A 217 -12.70 -23.06 3.93
CA ALA A 217 -12.93 -24.36 4.57
C ALA A 217 -13.06 -25.48 3.51
N GLY A 218 -12.28 -26.55 3.67
CA GLY A 218 -12.29 -27.69 2.75
C GLY A 218 -11.51 -27.48 1.43
N ALA A 219 -10.85 -26.34 1.22
CA ALA A 219 -9.99 -26.16 0.05
C ALA A 219 -8.75 -27.06 0.12
N THR A 220 -8.43 -27.71 -0.99
CA THR A 220 -7.25 -28.58 -1.16
C THR A 220 -6.04 -27.83 -1.72
N GLY A 221 -6.22 -26.57 -2.10
CA GLY A 221 -5.18 -25.71 -2.63
C GLY A 221 -5.74 -24.46 -3.29
N TYR A 222 -4.84 -23.60 -3.76
CA TYR A 222 -5.13 -22.30 -4.37
C TYR A 222 -4.27 -22.09 -5.61
N ASP A 223 -4.84 -21.40 -6.59
CA ASP A 223 -4.09 -20.83 -7.69
C ASP A 223 -3.83 -19.36 -7.40
N ILE A 224 -2.64 -18.90 -7.80
CA ILE A 224 -2.17 -17.53 -7.61
C ILE A 224 -1.81 -16.97 -8.98
N ALA A 225 -2.18 -15.71 -9.22
CA ALA A 225 -1.75 -14.92 -10.36
C ALA A 225 -1.02 -13.67 -9.85
N ILE A 226 0.17 -13.36 -10.37
CA ILE A 226 0.94 -12.16 -9.99
C ILE A 226 1.51 -11.56 -11.27
N GLY A 227 1.35 -10.26 -11.45
CA GLY A 227 1.79 -9.55 -12.64
C GLY A 227 1.87 -8.04 -12.47
N ALA A 228 2.20 -7.35 -13.55
CA ALA A 228 2.14 -5.89 -13.60
C ALA A 228 0.68 -5.41 -13.49
N PRO A 229 0.42 -4.17 -13.04
CA PRO A 229 -0.93 -3.63 -12.96
C PRO A 229 -1.72 -3.74 -14.28
N GLY A 230 -2.99 -4.14 -14.18
CA GLY A 230 -3.91 -4.28 -15.32
C GLY A 230 -3.80 -5.60 -16.08
N PHE A 231 -2.98 -6.55 -15.62
CA PHE A 231 -2.88 -7.86 -16.27
C PHE A 231 -4.15 -8.71 -16.10
N ILE A 232 -4.42 -9.57 -17.08
CA ILE A 232 -5.49 -10.56 -16.99
C ILE A 232 -4.97 -11.76 -16.17
N PRO A 233 -5.65 -12.18 -15.08
CA PRO A 233 -5.14 -13.22 -14.20
C PRO A 233 -5.06 -14.59 -14.87
N THR A 234 -3.84 -15.13 -14.91
CA THR A 234 -3.53 -16.51 -15.28
C THR A 234 -2.71 -17.15 -14.16
N VAL A 235 -2.78 -18.47 -14.01
CA VAL A 235 -2.08 -19.16 -12.92
C VAL A 235 -0.57 -19.01 -13.10
N THR A 236 0.07 -18.28 -12.20
CA THR A 236 1.54 -18.11 -12.12
C THR A 236 2.15 -18.88 -10.95
N GLY A 237 1.33 -19.35 -10.01
CA GLY A 237 1.74 -20.16 -8.87
C GLY A 237 0.59 -20.97 -8.30
N THR A 238 0.93 -21.98 -7.50
CA THR A 238 -0.04 -22.78 -6.74
C THR A 238 0.41 -22.89 -5.29
N SER A 239 -0.54 -23.06 -4.38
CA SER A 239 -0.25 -23.31 -2.97
C SER A 239 -1.21 -24.34 -2.38
N ALA A 240 -0.71 -25.25 -1.56
CA ALA A 240 -1.53 -26.18 -0.79
C ALA A 240 -2.11 -25.53 0.49
N THR A 241 -1.60 -24.36 0.88
CA THR A 241 -2.00 -23.62 2.08
C THR A 241 -2.50 -22.22 1.71
N ASN A 242 -2.93 -21.43 2.69
CA ASN A 242 -3.44 -20.08 2.49
C ASN A 242 -2.35 -18.99 2.39
N SER A 243 -1.16 -19.39 1.92
CA SER A 243 0.00 -18.51 1.77
C SER A 243 0.83 -18.95 0.58
N TYR A 244 1.43 -17.99 -0.14
CA TYR A 244 2.29 -18.24 -1.28
C TYR A 244 3.48 -17.29 -1.29
N THR A 245 4.69 -17.84 -1.35
CA THR A 245 5.92 -17.09 -1.60
C THR A 245 6.27 -17.16 -3.07
N THR A 246 6.52 -16.02 -3.70
CA THR A 246 6.92 -15.95 -5.10
C THR A 246 8.17 -16.77 -5.38
N THR A 247 8.10 -17.70 -6.33
CA THR A 247 9.24 -18.53 -6.77
C THR A 247 10.08 -17.85 -7.85
N THR A 248 9.46 -17.01 -8.68
CA THR A 248 10.17 -16.18 -9.66
C THR A 248 10.58 -14.87 -8.97
N PRO A 249 11.86 -14.46 -9.05
CA PRO A 249 12.30 -13.20 -8.49
C PRO A 249 11.52 -12.02 -9.05
N LEU A 250 11.05 -11.15 -8.15
CA LEU A 250 10.42 -9.88 -8.47
C LEU A 250 11.49 -8.81 -8.71
N THR A 251 11.14 -7.80 -9.49
CA THR A 251 11.98 -6.62 -9.68
C THR A 251 11.85 -5.70 -8.45
N PRO A 252 12.96 -5.22 -7.85
CA PRO A 252 12.91 -4.21 -6.81
C PRO A 252 12.19 -2.93 -7.27
N ASN A 253 11.72 -2.12 -6.32
CA ASN A 253 11.09 -0.83 -6.62
C ASN A 253 9.92 -0.92 -7.64
N THR A 254 9.18 -2.02 -7.68
CA THR A 254 8.17 -2.29 -8.73
C THR A 254 6.80 -2.58 -8.11
N ARG A 255 5.74 -2.05 -8.76
CA ARG A 255 4.35 -2.35 -8.41
C ARG A 255 3.93 -3.68 -9.03
N TYR A 256 3.27 -4.51 -8.24
CA TYR A 256 2.63 -5.72 -8.68
C TYR A 256 1.17 -5.74 -8.27
N GLN A 257 0.36 -6.39 -9.09
CA GLN A 257 -0.98 -6.84 -8.73
C GLN A 257 -0.98 -8.35 -8.59
N TYR A 258 -1.85 -8.85 -7.72
CA TYR A 258 -2.07 -10.27 -7.59
C TYR A 258 -3.54 -10.62 -7.40
N TYR A 259 -3.84 -11.87 -7.76
CA TYR A 259 -5.12 -12.51 -7.56
C TYR A 259 -4.92 -13.89 -6.94
N VAL A 260 -5.91 -14.32 -6.17
CA VAL A 260 -5.97 -15.68 -5.62
C VAL A 260 -7.32 -16.30 -5.93
N ARG A 261 -7.34 -17.60 -6.22
CA ARG A 261 -8.57 -18.39 -6.30
C ARG A 261 -8.38 -19.75 -5.65
N ASN A 262 -9.46 -20.39 -5.26
CA ASN A 262 -9.43 -21.78 -4.85
C ASN A 262 -9.16 -22.68 -6.07
N SER A 263 -8.26 -23.64 -5.91
CA SER A 263 -7.78 -24.53 -6.98
C SER A 263 -8.88 -25.39 -7.61
N CYS A 264 -10.03 -25.57 -6.95
CA CYS A 264 -11.21 -26.17 -7.59
C CYS A 264 -11.80 -25.31 -8.74
N GLY A 265 -11.22 -24.15 -9.04
CA GLY A 265 -11.61 -23.28 -10.15
C GLY A 265 -12.64 -22.23 -9.74
N SER A 266 -12.52 -21.66 -8.55
CA SER A 266 -13.34 -20.52 -8.15
C SER A 266 -13.02 -19.29 -9.02
N VAL A 267 -13.80 -18.23 -8.86
CA VAL A 267 -13.44 -16.93 -9.41
C VAL A 267 -12.15 -16.40 -8.78
N TRP A 268 -11.42 -15.58 -9.54
CA TRP A 268 -10.25 -14.85 -9.05
C TRP A 268 -10.68 -13.72 -8.11
N VAL A 269 -9.96 -13.53 -7.02
CA VAL A 269 -10.16 -12.45 -6.06
C VAL A 269 -8.96 -11.52 -6.11
N GLY A 270 -9.20 -10.24 -6.38
CA GLY A 270 -8.22 -9.19 -6.64
C GLY A 270 -8.76 -8.18 -7.68
N PRO A 271 -7.94 -7.26 -8.23
CA PRO A 271 -6.51 -7.16 -8.00
C PRO A 271 -6.19 -6.54 -6.63
N PHE A 272 -5.27 -7.15 -5.90
CA PHE A 272 -4.63 -6.49 -4.76
C PHE A 272 -3.26 -5.97 -5.18
N SER A 273 -2.91 -4.76 -4.77
CA SER A 273 -1.63 -4.14 -5.13
C SER A 273 -0.61 -4.24 -4.01
N PHE A 274 0.66 -4.41 -4.38
CA PHE A 274 1.80 -4.18 -3.48
C PHE A 274 2.99 -3.61 -4.25
N PHE A 275 3.93 -3.03 -3.52
CA PHE A 275 5.21 -2.59 -4.07
C PHE A 275 6.35 -3.39 -3.44
N THR A 276 7.30 -3.84 -4.25
CA THR A 276 8.59 -4.26 -3.70
C THR A 276 9.32 -3.03 -3.13
N PRO A 277 10.16 -3.21 -2.09
CA PRO A 277 10.85 -2.13 -1.41
C PRO A 277 11.65 -1.26 -2.38
N ILE A 278 11.65 0.03 -2.09
CA ILE A 278 12.47 1.00 -2.81
C ILE A 278 13.91 0.95 -2.29
N SER A 279 14.87 1.05 -3.20
CA SER A 279 16.28 1.21 -2.86
C SER A 279 16.55 2.67 -2.47
N LEU A 280 17.36 2.86 -1.44
CA LEU A 280 17.84 4.18 -1.04
C LEU A 280 19.18 4.48 -1.75
N PRO A 281 19.47 5.74 -2.10
CA PRO A 281 18.67 6.93 -1.85
C PRO A 281 17.43 7.03 -2.76
N TYR A 282 16.37 7.63 -2.25
CA TYR A 282 15.12 7.87 -2.98
C TYR A 282 14.61 9.28 -2.73
N THR A 283 14.12 9.92 -3.79
CA THR A 283 13.45 11.22 -3.72
C THR A 283 12.05 11.11 -4.32
N TYR A 284 11.09 11.75 -3.68
CA TYR A 284 9.72 11.85 -4.15
C TYR A 284 9.18 13.28 -3.97
N GLY A 285 8.84 13.92 -5.09
CA GLY A 285 8.22 15.24 -5.14
C GLY A 285 6.78 15.21 -5.67
N PHE A 286 6.08 14.07 -5.61
CA PHE A 286 4.70 13.93 -6.09
C PHE A 286 4.47 14.21 -7.59
N GLU A 287 5.52 14.34 -8.39
CA GLU A 287 5.46 14.68 -9.83
C GLU A 287 4.87 13.57 -10.72
N THR A 288 4.87 12.34 -10.25
CA THR A 288 4.27 11.21 -10.94
C THR A 288 2.85 10.99 -10.44
N PRO A 289 1.82 10.93 -11.32
CA PRO A 289 0.44 10.67 -10.91
C PRO A 289 0.33 9.46 -10.00
N ALA A 290 -0.64 9.51 -9.07
CA ALA A 290 -0.86 8.51 -8.02
C ALA A 290 -0.84 7.06 -8.55
N ALA A 291 -1.40 6.82 -9.76
CA ALA A 291 -1.38 5.55 -10.52
C ALA A 291 0.00 4.85 -10.60
N SER A 292 1.07 5.62 -10.42
CA SER A 292 2.49 5.24 -10.45
C SER A 292 3.28 5.66 -9.18
N GLY A 293 2.61 6.29 -8.20
CA GLY A 293 3.19 7.19 -7.19
C GLY A 293 3.04 6.75 -5.73
N GLY A 294 3.10 5.45 -5.44
CA GLY A 294 3.79 4.88 -4.27
C GLY A 294 3.32 5.12 -2.83
N TYR A 295 2.54 6.16 -2.51
CA TYR A 295 2.15 6.47 -1.14
C TYR A 295 0.69 6.07 -0.88
N ASN A 296 0.46 5.35 0.22
CA ASN A 296 -0.89 4.99 0.67
C ASN A 296 -1.48 6.20 1.42
N VAL A 297 -2.66 6.65 1.00
CA VAL A 297 -3.31 7.87 1.51
C VAL A 297 -4.50 7.50 2.39
N ASP A 298 -4.54 8.07 3.60
CA ASP A 298 -5.71 8.10 4.47
C ASP A 298 -6.07 9.57 4.74
N GLY A 299 -6.81 10.15 3.78
CA GLY A 299 -7.31 11.53 3.83
C GLY A 299 -6.30 12.64 3.56
N TRP A 300 -5.13 12.30 3.00
CA TRP A 300 -4.30 13.25 2.26
C TRP A 300 -4.76 13.29 0.79
N SER A 301 -4.61 14.43 0.14
CA SER A 301 -4.71 14.46 -1.33
C SER A 301 -3.51 13.69 -1.91
N GLY A 302 -3.73 12.96 -3.00
CA GLY A 302 -2.62 12.49 -3.83
C GLY A 302 -1.88 13.65 -4.50
N ALA A 303 -1.22 13.35 -5.62
CA ALA A 303 -0.63 14.33 -6.54
C ALA A 303 -1.61 15.49 -6.84
N PHE A 304 -1.29 16.70 -6.37
CA PHE A 304 -2.11 17.89 -6.56
C PHE A 304 -1.31 19.02 -7.19
N SER A 305 -1.88 19.65 -8.21
CA SER A 305 -1.36 20.87 -8.85
C SER A 305 -2.42 21.98 -8.75
N LEU A 306 -2.10 23.11 -8.13
CA LEU A 306 -2.95 24.32 -8.23
C LEU A 306 -2.54 25.15 -9.43
N ASN A 307 -3.53 25.72 -10.11
CA ASN A 307 -3.31 26.82 -11.06
C ASN A 307 -2.56 27.95 -10.35
N ASN A 308 -1.36 28.25 -10.85
CA ASN A 308 -0.37 29.16 -10.29
C ASN A 308 -0.80 30.63 -10.39
N THR A 309 -1.81 31.05 -9.63
CA THR A 309 -2.33 32.44 -9.72
C THR A 309 -1.96 33.32 -8.51
N ALA A 310 -1.13 32.86 -7.56
CA ALA A 310 -0.79 33.65 -6.37
C ALA A 310 0.68 33.51 -5.90
N GLY A 311 1.58 34.22 -6.57
CA GLY A 311 2.77 34.88 -5.98
C GLY A 311 3.94 34.05 -5.41
N ALA A 312 3.77 32.80 -5.00
CA ALA A 312 4.86 31.90 -4.58
C ALA A 312 4.56 30.46 -5.03
N PRO A 313 5.56 29.69 -5.53
CA PRO A 313 5.32 28.33 -6.00
C PRO A 313 4.72 27.47 -4.88
N PHE A 314 3.69 26.68 -5.21
CA PHE A 314 2.97 25.86 -4.24
C PHE A 314 3.68 24.53 -3.91
N TYR A 315 4.84 24.33 -4.52
CA TYR A 315 5.68 23.14 -4.49
C TYR A 315 7.12 23.55 -4.12
N ALA A 316 7.84 22.66 -3.46
CA ALA A 316 9.24 22.77 -3.10
C ALA A 316 10.17 22.18 -4.17
N ASP A 317 9.66 21.27 -5.00
CA ASP A 317 10.33 20.68 -6.16
C ASP A 317 9.30 20.49 -7.29
N GLY A 318 9.71 20.55 -8.55
CA GLY A 318 8.83 20.27 -9.69
C GLY A 318 7.59 21.18 -9.82
N VAL A 319 6.39 20.58 -9.90
CA VAL A 319 5.09 21.26 -10.11
C VAL A 319 3.93 20.65 -9.29
N GLN A 320 4.14 19.56 -8.55
CA GLN A 320 3.13 18.85 -7.77
C GLN A 320 3.51 18.76 -6.29
N MET A 321 2.52 18.48 -5.45
CA MET A 321 2.69 18.31 -4.01
C MET A 321 1.54 17.48 -3.44
N SER A 322 1.62 17.13 -2.16
CA SER A 322 0.50 16.56 -1.41
C SER A 322 0.06 17.52 -0.30
N PHE A 323 -1.24 17.56 -0.01
CA PHE A 323 -1.75 18.37 1.10
C PHE A 323 -2.75 17.61 1.96
N SER A 324 -2.92 18.13 3.18
CA SER A 324 -3.96 17.69 4.10
C SER A 324 -4.59 18.88 4.80
N ASN A 325 -5.92 18.93 4.83
CA ASN A 325 -6.68 20.02 5.42
C ASN A 325 -6.90 19.83 6.94
N SER A 326 -6.77 20.92 7.67
CA SER A 326 -7.23 21.03 9.06
C SER A 326 -8.73 21.35 9.09
N SER A 327 -9.40 20.93 10.16
CA SER A 327 -10.83 21.21 10.36
C SER A 327 -11.03 22.30 11.42
N THR A 328 -12.03 23.16 11.21
CA THR A 328 -12.41 24.19 12.19
C THR A 328 -13.28 23.65 13.32
N THR A 329 -13.92 22.50 13.11
CA THR A 329 -14.94 21.94 14.01
C THR A 329 -14.56 20.58 14.60
N ALA A 330 -13.56 19.90 14.04
CA ALA A 330 -13.09 18.59 14.49
C ALA A 330 -11.56 18.53 14.51
N ALA A 331 -11.01 17.64 15.34
CA ALA A 331 -9.60 17.32 15.27
C ALA A 331 -9.28 16.63 13.93
N THR A 332 -8.16 17.00 13.32
CA THR A 332 -7.63 16.34 12.13
C THR A 332 -6.67 15.23 12.56
N ASN A 333 -6.82 14.04 11.97
CA ASN A 333 -5.90 12.92 12.14
C ASN A 333 -5.81 12.15 10.81
N ARG A 334 -4.98 12.63 9.88
CA ARG A 334 -4.85 12.07 8.52
C ARG A 334 -3.45 11.54 8.27
N TRP A 335 -3.33 10.44 7.55
CA TRP A 335 -2.07 9.72 7.36
C TRP A 335 -1.67 9.59 5.89
N LEU A 336 -0.38 9.66 5.65
CA LEU A 336 0.26 9.37 4.37
C LEU A 336 1.39 8.38 4.65
N PHE A 337 1.41 7.22 4.00
CA PHE A 337 2.43 6.19 4.21
C PHE A 337 3.29 6.03 2.96
N SER A 338 4.61 5.90 3.14
CA SER A 338 5.58 5.69 2.07
C SER A 338 5.46 4.33 1.40
N ARG A 339 6.21 4.17 0.31
CA ARG A 339 6.60 2.86 -0.19
C ARG A 339 7.42 2.12 0.87
N PRO A 340 7.42 0.77 0.86
CA PRO A 340 8.30 0.01 1.73
C PRO A 340 9.77 0.34 1.44
N ILE A 341 10.59 0.43 2.49
CA ILE A 341 12.05 0.44 2.43
C ILE A 341 12.58 -0.81 3.13
N SER A 342 13.64 -1.41 2.60
CA SER A 342 14.32 -2.55 3.24
C SER A 342 15.54 -2.02 3.96
N LEU A 343 15.64 -2.25 5.27
CA LEU A 343 16.78 -1.83 6.09
C LEU A 343 17.44 -3.04 6.75
N ALA A 344 18.77 -3.03 6.86
CA ALA A 344 19.52 -3.96 7.70
C ALA A 344 19.47 -3.54 9.18
N ALA A 345 19.75 -4.48 10.09
CA ALA A 345 19.92 -4.14 11.50
C ALA A 345 21.11 -3.17 11.67
N GLY A 346 20.91 -2.08 12.39
CA GLY A 346 21.89 -1.01 12.58
C GLY A 346 21.99 -0.02 11.41
N GLU A 347 21.26 -0.22 10.31
CA GLU A 347 21.26 0.73 9.19
C GLU A 347 20.56 2.03 9.61
N GLN A 348 21.22 3.16 9.37
CA GLN A 348 20.66 4.48 9.64
C GLN A 348 20.07 5.08 8.36
N VAL A 349 18.77 5.37 8.39
CA VAL A 349 18.09 6.17 7.37
C VAL A 349 17.99 7.62 7.84
N THR A 350 18.32 8.55 6.95
CA THR A 350 18.06 9.99 7.09
C THR A 350 16.89 10.35 6.18
N LEU A 351 15.83 10.86 6.80
CA LEU A 351 14.64 11.40 6.15
C LEU A 351 14.76 12.92 6.09
N LYS A 352 14.54 13.50 4.91
CA LYS A 352 14.28 14.92 4.71
C LYS A 352 12.94 15.12 4.04
N PHE A 353 12.24 16.19 4.39
CA PHE A 353 10.97 16.55 3.76
C PHE A 353 10.72 18.04 3.91
N SER A 354 10.02 18.64 2.94
CA SER A 354 9.69 20.05 2.92
C SER A 354 8.22 20.27 3.25
N THR A 355 7.93 21.15 4.19
CA THR A 355 6.55 21.48 4.55
C THR A 355 6.30 22.97 4.58
N ARG A 356 5.07 23.38 4.31
CA ARG A 356 4.57 24.73 4.60
C ARG A 356 3.09 24.71 4.96
N SER A 357 2.62 25.80 5.55
CA SER A 357 1.19 26.05 5.77
C SER A 357 0.61 26.79 4.57
N THR A 358 -0.69 26.62 4.30
CA THR A 358 -1.44 27.53 3.41
C THR A 358 -1.89 28.80 4.11
N SER A 359 -1.64 28.93 5.42
CA SER A 359 -1.93 30.11 6.23
C SER A 359 -0.67 30.74 6.80
N ALA A 360 -0.63 32.08 6.79
CA ALA A 360 0.44 32.85 7.42
C ALA A 360 0.32 32.93 8.95
N THR A 361 -0.86 32.65 9.50
CA THR A 361 -1.19 32.91 10.92
C THR A 361 -1.60 31.65 11.68
N ILE A 362 -1.88 30.55 10.99
CA ILE A 362 -2.37 29.30 11.58
C ILE A 362 -1.30 28.22 11.41
N ASN A 363 -0.93 27.66 12.56
CA ASN A 363 0.07 26.62 12.67
C ASN A 363 -0.60 25.25 12.65
N ASN A 364 0.08 24.28 12.05
CA ASN A 364 -0.32 22.88 12.10
C ASN A 364 0.80 22.03 12.69
N THR A 365 0.49 20.78 13.04
CA THR A 365 1.43 19.79 13.53
C THR A 365 1.47 18.60 12.57
N LEU A 366 2.69 18.29 12.13
CA LEU A 366 2.97 17.10 11.35
C LEU A 366 3.90 16.18 12.14
N LEU A 367 3.49 14.93 12.33
CA LEU A 367 4.38 13.90 12.86
C LEU A 367 4.93 13.06 11.72
N ALA A 368 6.25 13.03 11.57
CA ALA A 368 6.91 12.00 10.77
C ALA A 368 7.13 10.77 11.65
N LYS A 369 6.67 9.61 11.22
CA LYS A 369 6.76 8.35 11.98
C LYS A 369 7.32 7.23 11.12
N ILE A 370 7.71 6.12 11.76
CA ILE A 370 8.13 4.89 11.09
C ILE A 370 7.53 3.66 11.77
N GLY A 371 7.27 2.63 10.96
CA GLY A 371 6.67 1.37 11.39
C GLY A 371 6.88 0.24 10.38
N ASN A 372 6.46 -0.97 10.73
CA ASN A 372 6.71 -2.17 9.92
C ASN A 372 5.55 -2.53 8.97
N ALA A 373 4.50 -1.72 8.93
CA ALA A 373 3.40 -1.83 7.98
C ALA A 373 2.81 -0.44 7.68
N PRO A 374 2.14 -0.26 6.54
CA PRO A 374 1.49 0.99 6.17
C PRO A 374 0.11 1.13 6.87
N THR A 375 0.07 0.93 8.19
CA THR A 375 -1.15 1.04 9.00
C THR A 375 -0.90 1.90 10.22
N ILE A 376 -1.93 2.61 10.70
CA ILE A 376 -1.84 3.49 11.88
C ILE A 376 -1.26 2.72 13.09
N ALA A 377 -1.74 1.50 13.33
CA ALA A 377 -1.30 0.66 14.45
C ALA A 377 0.18 0.26 14.38
N ALA A 378 0.73 0.11 13.18
CA ALA A 378 2.13 -0.27 12.99
C ALA A 378 3.11 0.92 13.08
N GLN A 379 2.62 2.16 12.98
CA GLN A 379 3.44 3.38 13.05
C GLN A 379 3.73 3.78 14.49
N THR A 380 4.58 3.00 15.15
CA THR A 380 4.84 3.09 16.60
C THR A 380 5.91 4.12 16.97
N THR A 381 6.83 4.45 16.07
CA THR A 381 7.99 5.30 16.39
C THR A 381 7.85 6.68 15.74
N THR A 382 7.88 7.75 16.54
CA THR A 382 7.93 9.13 16.02
C THR A 382 9.38 9.52 15.70
N LEU A 383 9.62 9.95 14.46
CA LEU A 383 10.91 10.45 13.99
C LEU A 383 11.06 11.97 14.22
N SER A 384 9.98 12.71 14.00
CA SER A 384 9.95 14.16 14.19
C SER A 384 8.53 14.64 14.44
N THR A 385 8.41 15.71 15.22
CA THR A 385 7.17 16.50 15.39
C THR A 385 7.47 17.91 14.91
N VAL A 386 6.81 18.31 13.82
CA VAL A 386 7.05 19.59 13.15
C VAL A 386 5.85 20.51 13.36
N THR A 387 6.10 21.70 13.90
CA THR A 387 5.13 22.80 13.83
C THR A 387 5.23 23.45 12.45
N VAL A 388 4.28 23.17 11.58
CA VAL A 388 4.22 23.68 10.21
C VAL A 388 3.59 25.08 10.23
N VAL A 389 4.35 26.10 9.83
CA VAL A 389 3.96 27.51 9.91
C VAL A 389 4.30 28.26 8.62
N GLY A 390 3.56 29.33 8.34
CA GLY A 390 3.89 30.28 7.28
C GLY A 390 3.76 29.73 5.85
N LEU A 391 3.92 30.64 4.89
CA LEU A 391 3.70 30.36 3.45
C LEU A 391 4.96 29.89 2.72
N THR A 392 6.08 29.77 3.44
CA THR A 392 7.39 29.39 2.90
C THR A 392 7.72 27.94 3.28
N PHE A 393 8.28 27.18 2.35
CA PHE A 393 8.73 25.83 2.64
C PHE A 393 9.89 25.81 3.64
N VAL A 394 9.78 24.91 4.61
CA VAL A 394 10.80 24.58 5.60
C VAL A 394 11.17 23.11 5.43
N GLU A 395 12.45 22.84 5.20
CA GLU A 395 13.00 21.48 5.17
C GLU A 395 13.24 20.99 6.60
N THR A 396 12.70 19.82 6.94
CA THR A 396 12.96 19.11 8.18
C THR A 396 13.83 17.90 7.90
N THR A 397 14.78 17.62 8.79
CA THR A 397 15.60 16.40 8.77
C THR A 397 15.33 15.57 10.03
N ALA A 398 15.19 14.25 9.86
CA ALA A 398 15.09 13.28 10.95
C ALA A 398 15.91 12.03 10.61
N THR A 399 16.35 11.28 11.63
CA THR A 399 17.09 10.03 11.44
C THR A 399 16.42 8.88 12.18
N TYR A 400 16.66 7.67 11.69
CA TYR A 400 16.22 6.43 12.32
C TYR A 400 17.28 5.36 12.13
N THR A 401 17.59 4.61 13.18
CA THR A 401 18.47 3.43 13.10
C THR A 401 17.62 2.18 13.28
N ALA A 402 17.60 1.30 12.29
CA ALA A 402 16.78 0.10 12.33
C ALA A 402 17.28 -0.87 13.41
N PRO A 403 16.46 -1.28 14.40
CA PRO A 403 16.88 -2.20 15.44
C PRO A 403 17.03 -3.64 14.94
N SER A 404 16.41 -3.96 13.80
CA SER A 404 16.40 -5.29 13.19
C SER A 404 16.39 -5.15 11.67
N ALA A 405 16.84 -6.18 10.96
CA ALA A 405 16.63 -6.22 9.52
C ALA A 405 15.14 -6.40 9.21
N GLY A 406 14.61 -5.69 8.23
CA GLY A 406 13.20 -5.80 7.87
C GLY A 406 12.72 -4.72 6.91
N ILE A 407 11.40 -4.74 6.68
CA ILE A 407 10.72 -3.72 5.91
C ILE A 407 10.13 -2.68 6.83
N TYR A 408 10.35 -1.42 6.46
CA TYR A 408 9.86 -0.26 7.16
C TYR A 408 9.07 0.65 6.21
N TYR A 409 8.17 1.44 6.80
CA TYR A 409 7.34 2.42 6.14
C TYR A 409 7.42 3.71 6.94
N ILE A 410 7.80 4.80 6.29
CA ILE A 410 7.73 6.14 6.87
C ILE A 410 6.31 6.66 6.66
N SER A 411 5.76 7.35 7.65
CA SER A 411 4.47 8.00 7.52
C SER A 411 4.49 9.46 7.96
N PHE A 412 3.55 10.23 7.43
CA PHE A 412 3.29 11.61 7.78
C PHE A 412 1.87 11.72 8.31
N ASN A 413 1.75 12.10 9.58
CA ASN A 413 0.49 12.20 10.28
C ASN A 413 0.18 13.67 10.56
N HIS A 414 -0.81 14.21 9.85
CA HIS A 414 -1.38 15.51 10.13
C HIS A 414 -2.32 15.36 11.32
N ASN A 415 -1.87 15.82 12.49
CA ASN A 415 -2.57 15.63 13.75
C ASN A 415 -2.74 16.94 14.48
N ASN A 416 -3.91 17.54 14.31
CA ASN A 416 -4.24 18.84 14.87
C ASN A 416 -5.52 18.76 15.69
N PRO A 417 -5.63 19.55 16.78
CA PRO A 417 -6.94 19.89 17.32
C PRO A 417 -7.74 20.69 16.29
N ALA A 418 -9.06 20.81 16.51
CA ALA A 418 -9.88 21.72 15.72
C ALA A 418 -9.30 23.14 15.78
N THR A 419 -9.10 23.79 14.63
CA THR A 419 -8.51 25.13 14.53
C THR A 419 -9.61 26.18 14.35
N PRO A 420 -9.99 26.96 15.37
CA PRO A 420 -11.17 27.84 15.30
C PRO A 420 -11.04 29.01 14.31
N ALA A 421 -9.83 29.32 13.83
CA ALA A 421 -9.49 30.53 13.07
C ALA A 421 -9.52 30.36 11.54
N GLY A 422 -10.41 29.52 11.00
CA GLY A 422 -10.48 29.20 9.56
C GLY A 422 -9.55 28.06 9.19
N GLY A 423 -10.05 27.03 8.52
CA GLY A 423 -9.25 25.85 8.19
C GLY A 423 -8.05 26.23 7.31
N THR A 424 -6.92 25.59 7.55
CA THR A 424 -5.70 25.68 6.73
C THR A 424 -5.25 24.30 6.28
N SER A 425 -4.23 24.21 5.42
CA SER A 425 -3.69 22.95 4.93
C SER A 425 -2.20 22.87 5.25
N ILE A 426 -1.75 21.67 5.61
CA ILE A 426 -0.32 21.33 5.50
C ILE A 426 -0.05 20.96 4.06
N VAL A 427 1.01 21.53 3.51
CA VAL A 427 1.62 21.12 2.26
C VAL A 427 2.87 20.30 2.58
N LEU A 428 3.01 19.14 1.96
CA LEU A 428 4.18 18.28 2.04
C LEU A 428 4.75 18.06 0.64
N ASP A 429 6.06 18.19 0.52
CA ASP A 429 6.77 17.96 -0.73
C ASP A 429 8.24 17.56 -0.49
N LYS A 430 8.93 17.16 -1.57
CA LYS A 430 10.36 16.87 -1.63
C LYS A 430 10.83 15.95 -0.50
N ILE A 431 10.25 14.75 -0.46
CA ILE A 431 10.64 13.70 0.48
C ILE A 431 11.92 13.06 -0.05
N VAL A 432 12.98 13.08 0.76
CA VAL A 432 14.26 12.44 0.44
C VAL A 432 14.58 11.45 1.55
N MET A 433 14.81 10.19 1.17
CA MET A 433 15.33 9.16 2.06
C MET A 433 16.71 8.78 1.57
N THR A 434 17.69 8.83 2.46
CA THR A 434 19.04 8.33 2.21
C THR A 434 19.39 7.37 3.32
N SER A 435 20.08 6.28 3.03
CA SER A 435 20.68 5.48 4.08
C SER A 435 22.19 5.52 3.95
N VAL A 436 22.83 5.49 5.10
CA VAL A 436 24.21 5.05 5.22
C VAL A 436 24.15 3.73 5.94
N LEU A 437 24.57 2.67 5.26
CA LEU A 437 24.94 1.47 5.99
C LEU A 437 26.11 1.91 6.85
N GLY A 438 25.92 2.00 8.17
CA GLY A 438 27.02 2.30 9.06
C GLY A 438 28.10 1.27 8.75
N THR A 439 29.23 1.70 8.19
CA THR A 439 30.46 1.00 8.53
C THR A 439 30.49 1.15 10.03
N ASN A 440 30.29 0.07 10.79
CA ASN A 440 30.62 0.10 12.21
C ASN A 440 32.02 0.72 12.24
N GLU A 441 32.15 1.96 12.71
CA GLU A 441 33.45 2.55 12.96
C GLU A 441 34.00 1.72 14.11
N PHE A 442 34.65 0.62 13.75
CA PHE A 442 35.33 -0.24 14.67
C PHE A 442 36.37 0.68 15.34
N SER A 443 36.25 0.86 16.66
CA SER A 443 36.99 1.92 17.34
C SER A 443 38.49 1.74 17.10
N THR A 444 39.14 2.80 16.60
CA THR A 444 40.57 2.79 16.27
C THR A 444 41.50 2.49 17.45
N SER A 445 40.96 2.48 18.68
CA SER A 445 41.64 2.12 19.93
C SER A 445 41.84 0.62 20.11
N LYS A 446 40.98 -0.22 19.48
CA LYS A 446 41.04 -1.68 19.59
C LYS A 446 41.99 -2.34 18.60
N LEU A 447 42.66 -1.54 17.76
CA LEU A 447 43.57 -2.03 16.74
C LEU A 447 44.79 -1.13 16.60
N SER A 448 45.96 -1.76 16.65
CA SER A 448 47.27 -1.14 16.51
C SER A 448 47.99 -1.68 15.27
N VAL A 449 48.75 -0.80 14.61
CA VAL A 449 49.54 -1.11 13.41
C VAL A 449 50.96 -0.63 13.65
N TYR A 450 51.93 -1.56 13.68
CA TYR A 450 53.31 -1.25 14.06
C TYR A 450 54.36 -2.22 13.46
N PRO A 451 55.62 -1.79 13.25
CA PRO A 451 56.07 -0.40 13.37
C PRO A 451 55.49 0.46 12.24
N ASN A 452 55.32 1.75 12.52
CA ASN A 452 54.93 2.75 11.54
C ASN A 452 55.68 4.05 11.86
N PRO A 453 56.70 4.46 11.09
CA PRO A 453 57.12 3.91 9.78
C PRO A 453 57.68 2.47 9.82
N SER A 454 57.61 1.75 8.69
CA SER A 454 58.15 0.39 8.52
C SER A 454 59.13 0.29 7.35
N ASN A 455 60.11 -0.61 7.45
CA ASN A 455 61.08 -0.92 6.39
C ASN A 455 60.64 -2.09 5.49
N GLY A 456 59.53 -2.77 5.78
CA GLY A 456 59.06 -3.87 4.95
C GLY A 456 58.02 -4.79 5.58
N ILE A 457 57.91 -4.84 6.91
CA ILE A 457 56.91 -5.67 7.60
C ILE A 457 56.09 -4.81 8.56
N VAL A 458 54.77 -4.93 8.49
CA VAL A 458 53.83 -4.25 9.37
C VAL A 458 53.00 -5.28 10.10
N ASN A 459 52.97 -5.21 11.42
CA ASN A 459 52.12 -6.05 12.27
C ASN A 459 50.82 -5.32 12.58
N ILE A 460 49.74 -6.08 12.64
CA ILE A 460 48.41 -5.66 13.02
C ILE A 460 48.05 -6.45 14.27
N SER A 461 47.63 -5.78 15.33
CA SER A 461 47.14 -6.42 16.56
C SER A 461 45.80 -5.83 16.93
N SER A 462 44.82 -6.68 17.21
CA SER A 462 43.49 -6.33 17.71
C SER A 462 43.24 -6.90 19.11
N ASP A 463 42.17 -6.45 19.76
CA ASP A 463 41.65 -7.09 20.97
C ASP A 463 41.32 -8.58 20.71
N SER A 464 41.40 -9.42 21.75
CA SER A 464 41.23 -10.89 21.65
C SER A 464 39.89 -11.37 21.08
N ASN A 465 38.86 -10.50 21.01
CA ASN A 465 37.53 -10.81 20.48
C ASN A 465 37.28 -10.23 19.08
N VAL A 466 38.34 -9.83 18.36
CA VAL A 466 38.25 -9.23 17.03
C VAL A 466 39.10 -10.04 16.07
N LEU A 467 38.44 -10.67 15.11
CA LEU A 467 39.04 -11.58 14.13
C LEU A 467 39.32 -10.82 12.84
N LEU A 468 40.58 -10.81 12.42
CA LEU A 468 41.01 -10.08 11.22
C LEU A 468 40.77 -10.92 9.96
N ASN A 469 39.99 -10.40 9.02
CA ASN A 469 39.60 -11.12 7.80
C ASN A 469 40.52 -10.82 6.62
N ASN A 470 40.76 -9.54 6.34
CA ASN A 470 41.66 -9.15 5.24
C ASN A 470 42.16 -7.71 5.42
N VAL A 471 43.18 -7.38 4.62
CA VAL A 471 43.78 -6.04 4.55
C VAL A 471 43.92 -5.64 3.10
N SER A 472 43.57 -4.39 2.77
CA SER A 472 43.93 -3.74 1.51
C SER A 472 44.76 -2.49 1.78
N ILE A 473 45.74 -2.23 0.92
CA ILE A 473 46.61 -1.05 1.01
C ILE A 473 46.43 -0.25 -0.26
N SER A 474 46.12 1.03 -0.14
CA SER A 474 45.99 1.96 -1.26
C SER A 474 47.02 3.08 -1.22
N ASP A 475 47.44 3.55 -2.39
CA ASP A 475 48.24 4.77 -2.53
C ASP A 475 47.40 6.04 -2.28
N LEU A 476 48.03 7.22 -2.28
CA LEU A 476 47.35 8.51 -2.05
C LEU A 476 46.30 8.87 -3.12
N ASN A 477 46.33 8.20 -4.28
CA ASN A 477 45.35 8.37 -5.34
C ASN A 477 44.18 7.39 -5.20
N GLY A 478 44.13 6.60 -4.11
CA GLY A 478 43.08 5.62 -3.83
C GLY A 478 43.22 4.31 -4.61
N ARG A 479 44.29 4.11 -5.38
CA ARG A 479 44.50 2.85 -6.09
C ARG A 479 45.00 1.80 -5.10
N THR A 480 44.33 0.65 -5.06
CA THR A 480 44.77 -0.49 -4.26
C THR A 480 46.06 -1.06 -4.84
N VAL A 481 47.13 -1.05 -4.06
CA VAL A 481 48.47 -1.54 -4.43
C VAL A 481 48.79 -2.90 -3.82
N LYS A 482 48.04 -3.34 -2.80
CA LYS A 482 48.18 -4.67 -2.19
C LYS A 482 46.89 -5.11 -1.52
N SER A 483 46.61 -6.41 -1.56
CA SER A 483 45.54 -7.04 -0.78
C SER A 483 46.04 -8.36 -0.19
N VAL A 484 45.69 -8.63 1.06
CA VAL A 484 46.14 -9.80 1.82
C VAL A 484 44.95 -10.36 2.59
N GLU A 485 44.61 -11.62 2.35
CA GLU A 485 43.65 -12.36 3.17
C GLU A 485 44.32 -12.80 4.48
N LEU A 486 43.57 -12.75 5.58
CA LEU A 486 44.01 -13.10 6.92
C LEU A 486 43.20 -14.29 7.45
N ASN A 487 43.78 -15.04 8.38
CA ASN A 487 43.20 -16.31 8.85
C ASN A 487 42.13 -16.16 9.94
N GLY A 488 41.63 -14.94 10.19
CA GLY A 488 40.69 -14.71 11.29
C GLY A 488 41.33 -14.66 12.67
N ASP A 489 42.64 -14.42 12.78
CA ASP A 489 43.34 -14.27 14.07
C ASP A 489 43.26 -12.83 14.60
N SER A 490 43.49 -12.63 15.91
CA SER A 490 43.58 -11.29 16.53
C SER A 490 44.94 -10.59 16.30
N SER A 491 45.81 -11.19 15.50
CA SER A 491 47.07 -10.59 15.08
C SER A 491 47.47 -11.09 13.70
N ALA A 492 48.08 -10.22 12.90
CA ALA A 492 48.52 -10.53 11.56
C ALA A 492 49.81 -9.79 11.21
N GLN A 493 50.56 -10.34 10.26
CA GLN A 493 51.76 -9.71 9.70
C GLN A 493 51.60 -9.51 8.20
N VAL A 494 51.82 -8.28 7.74
CA VAL A 494 51.69 -7.88 6.34
C VAL A 494 53.06 -7.44 5.81
N ASN A 495 53.55 -8.13 4.78
CA ASN A 495 54.77 -7.74 4.09
C ASN A 495 54.46 -6.67 3.02
N ILE A 496 55.14 -5.53 3.15
CA ILE A 496 55.08 -4.35 2.27
C ILE A 496 56.44 -4.00 1.65
N SER A 497 57.42 -4.91 1.65
CA SER A 497 58.77 -4.66 1.14
C SER A 497 58.83 -4.40 -0.37
N ASP A 498 57.84 -4.87 -1.10
CA ASP A 498 57.61 -4.67 -2.53
C ASP A 498 56.98 -3.31 -2.87
N LEU A 499 56.49 -2.57 -1.87
CA LEU A 499 56.01 -1.21 -2.07
C LEU A 499 57.17 -0.21 -2.06
N SER A 500 57.09 0.79 -2.95
CA SER A 500 58.00 1.92 -2.94
C SER A 500 57.91 2.72 -1.63
N ALA A 501 58.96 3.47 -1.30
CA ALA A 501 58.93 4.40 -0.17
C ALA A 501 57.82 5.44 -0.36
N GLY A 502 56.99 5.65 0.67
CA GLY A 502 55.82 6.51 0.56
C GLY A 502 54.78 6.35 1.67
N VAL A 503 53.71 7.15 1.56
CA VAL A 503 52.56 7.12 2.46
C VAL A 503 51.43 6.32 1.81
N TYR A 504 50.83 5.42 2.58
CA TYR A 504 49.73 4.57 2.15
C TYR A 504 48.58 4.57 3.17
N MET A 505 47.38 4.21 2.71
CA MET A 505 46.23 3.95 3.57
C MET A 505 46.01 2.44 3.62
N MET A 506 46.12 1.86 4.81
CA MET A 506 45.85 0.45 5.08
C MET A 506 44.42 0.32 5.61
N ASN A 507 43.52 -0.25 4.81
CA ASN A 507 42.17 -0.62 5.20
C ASN A 507 42.18 -2.05 5.72
N ILE A 508 41.68 -2.25 6.94
CA ILE A 508 41.72 -3.50 7.68
C ILE A 508 40.29 -3.91 7.96
N ASN A 509 39.89 -5.08 7.48
CA ASN A 509 38.56 -5.64 7.65
C ASN A 509 38.58 -6.74 8.72
N SER A 510 37.63 -6.68 9.65
CA SER A 510 37.42 -7.67 10.71
C SER A 510 35.99 -8.19 10.69
N ASP A 511 35.71 -9.19 11.53
CA ASP A 511 34.36 -9.68 11.80
C ASP A 511 33.46 -8.63 12.49
N GLN A 512 34.05 -7.59 13.09
CA GLN A 512 33.33 -6.52 13.80
C GLN A 512 33.19 -5.20 13.00
N GLY A 513 33.84 -5.10 11.83
CA GLY A 513 33.83 -3.89 10.98
C GLY A 513 35.19 -3.58 10.35
N SER A 514 35.32 -2.39 9.80
CA SER A 514 36.50 -1.97 9.03
C SER A 514 37.16 -0.72 9.62
N VAL A 515 38.49 -0.67 9.60
CA VAL A 515 39.28 0.51 10.02
C VAL A 515 40.32 0.84 8.98
N THR A 516 40.53 2.14 8.73
CA THR A 516 41.66 2.61 7.91
C THR A 516 42.74 3.25 8.77
N LYS A 517 44.01 2.84 8.59
CA LYS A 517 45.19 3.43 9.25
C LYS A 517 46.17 3.92 8.20
N LYS A 518 46.73 5.11 8.41
CA LYS A 518 47.86 5.61 7.61
C LYS A 518 49.13 4.85 7.98
N ILE A 519 49.85 4.34 7.00
CA ILE A 519 51.16 3.70 7.17
C ILE A 519 52.23 4.42 6.32
N ILE A 520 53.48 4.38 6.76
CA ILE A 520 54.63 4.98 6.08
C ILE A 520 55.65 3.87 5.80
N LYS A 521 55.98 3.66 4.52
CA LYS A 521 57.07 2.78 4.07
C LYS A 521 58.30 3.64 3.84
N ASN A 522 59.41 3.32 4.52
CA ASN A 522 60.70 3.97 4.31
C ASN A 522 61.42 3.44 3.07
#